data_AF-A0A7I7YR24-F1
#
_entry.id   AF-A0A7I7YR24-F1
#
_cell.length_a   1.000
_cell.length_b   1.000
_cell.length_c   1.000
_cell.angle_alpha   90.00
_cell.angle_beta   90.00
_cell.angle_gamma   90.00
#
_symmetry.space_group_name_H-M   'P 1'
#
loop_
_entity.id
_entity.type
_entity.pdbx_description
1 polymer ?
#
loop_
_entity_poly.entity_id
_entity_poly.type
_entity_poly.pdbx_seq_one_letter_code
_entity_poly.pdbx_strand_id
1 'polypeptide(L)'
;MAVSSDPDFDAILAQEIKRGDNIEFPPNDPGVTWRIDETRATKPPCDQPGVLWYVEEQAEPMLGSPLGDLYIFTVKEVGAGAEVEVRVRGHVTVRRSKRDRG
;
A
#
# COMPACT_ATOMS: atom_id res chain seq x y z
N MET A 1 21.09 17.41 -7.47
CA MET A 1 19.83 17.49 -6.73
C MET A 1 19.80 16.26 -5.84
N ALA A 2 19.99 16.44 -4.53
CA ALA A 2 19.94 15.33 -3.60
C ALA A 2 18.47 14.90 -3.50
N VAL A 3 18.18 13.68 -3.94
CA VAL A 3 16.92 13.02 -3.60
C VAL A 3 16.94 12.86 -2.10
N SER A 4 16.04 13.55 -1.40
CA SER A 4 15.81 13.31 0.02
C SER A 4 15.37 11.86 0.13
N SER A 5 16.30 10.95 0.46
CA SER A 5 15.93 9.69 1.06
C SER A 5 15.33 10.04 2.41
N ASP A 6 14.02 10.30 2.41
CA ASP A 6 13.25 10.36 3.65
C ASP A 6 13.50 9.05 4.39
N PRO A 7 14.17 9.07 5.56
CA PRO A 7 14.73 7.87 6.19
C PRO A 7 13.66 6.95 6.82
N ASP A 8 12.40 7.10 6.48
CA ASP A 8 11.25 6.45 7.16
C ASP A 8 10.49 5.44 6.27
N PHE A 9 10.79 5.37 4.97
CA PHE A 9 10.21 4.34 4.10
C PHE A 9 11.19 3.18 3.91
N ASP A 10 10.81 2.01 4.38
CA ASP A 10 11.55 0.77 4.20
C ASP A 10 11.11 0.07 2.91
N ALA A 11 12.10 -0.33 2.10
CA ALA A 11 11.86 -1.19 0.95
C ALA A 11 11.66 -2.64 1.43
N ILE A 12 10.42 -3.14 1.34
CA ILE A 12 10.07 -4.52 1.71
C ILE A 12 9.54 -5.27 0.49
N LEU A 13 9.53 -6.60 0.56
CA LEU A 13 8.84 -7.41 -0.43
C LEU A 13 7.33 -7.30 -0.22
N ALA A 14 6.56 -7.22 -1.30
CA ALA A 14 5.10 -7.17 -1.21
C ALA A 14 4.52 -8.37 -0.44
N GLN A 15 5.16 -9.54 -0.51
CA GLN A 15 4.78 -10.73 0.26
C GLN A 15 4.87 -10.56 1.78
N GLU A 16 5.67 -9.60 2.26
CA GLU A 16 5.87 -9.31 3.68
C GLU A 16 4.77 -8.44 4.25
N ILE A 17 3.97 -7.78 3.39
CA ILE A 17 2.76 -7.06 3.79
C ILE A 17 1.72 -8.10 4.22
N LYS A 18 1.25 -7.99 5.46
CA LYS A 18 0.26 -8.90 6.03
C LYS A 18 -1.04 -8.17 6.37
N ARG A 19 -2.13 -8.92 6.36
CA ARG A 19 -3.40 -8.48 6.95
C ARG A 19 -3.18 -7.99 8.38
N GLY A 20 -3.71 -6.81 8.68
CA GLY A 20 -3.57 -6.15 9.98
C GLY A 20 -2.44 -5.12 10.05
N ASP A 21 -1.59 -5.01 9.02
CA ASP A 21 -0.58 -3.97 8.94
C ASP A 21 -1.19 -2.61 8.66
N ASN A 22 -0.63 -1.56 9.28
CA ASN A 22 -0.85 -0.17 8.90
C ASN A 22 0.36 0.28 8.09
N ILE A 23 0.15 0.56 6.81
CA ILE A 23 1.19 0.95 5.87
C ILE A 23 0.86 2.31 5.28
N GLU A 24 1.87 3.17 5.24
CA GLU A 24 1.84 4.38 4.42
C GLU A 24 2.67 4.09 3.16
N PHE A 25 2.07 4.32 1.99
CA PHE A 25 2.74 4.22 0.72
C PHE A 25 3.23 5.61 0.28
N PRO A 26 4.43 5.73 -0.29
CA PRO A 26 4.91 7.00 -0.77
C PRO A 26 4.05 7.49 -1.94
N PRO A 27 3.82 8.82 -2.03
CA PRO A 27 3.09 9.40 -3.14
C PRO A 27 3.85 9.12 -4.45
N ASN A 28 3.14 8.61 -5.47
CA ASN A 28 3.69 8.29 -6.80
C ASN A 28 4.72 7.14 -6.85
N ASP A 29 4.67 6.16 -5.95
CA ASP A 29 5.51 4.96 -6.08
C ASP A 29 5.15 4.16 -7.35
N PRO A 30 6.09 3.93 -8.29
CA PRO A 30 5.81 3.26 -9.56
C PRO A 30 5.51 1.76 -9.40
N GLY A 31 5.87 1.17 -8.26
CA GLY A 31 5.56 -0.22 -7.88
C GLY A 31 4.15 -0.39 -7.31
N VAL A 32 3.45 0.71 -7.03
CA VAL A 32 2.11 0.74 -6.44
C VAL A 32 1.10 1.21 -7.49
N THR A 33 0.07 0.40 -7.72
CA THR A 33 -1.06 0.76 -8.57
C THR A 33 -2.34 0.73 -7.75
N TRP A 34 -2.99 1.88 -7.66
CA TRP A 34 -4.28 2.04 -6.97
C TRP A 34 -5.44 1.71 -7.92
N ARG A 35 -6.36 0.87 -7.44
CA ARG A 35 -7.61 0.51 -8.12
C ARG A 35 -8.74 0.97 -7.22
N ILE A 36 -9.36 2.07 -7.64
CA ILE A 36 -10.52 2.64 -6.98
C ILE A 36 -11.73 1.92 -7.56
N ASP A 37 -12.51 1.27 -6.70
CA ASP A 37 -13.80 0.76 -7.12
C ASP A 37 -14.77 1.94 -7.25
N GLU A 38 -15.13 2.28 -8.49
CA GLU A 38 -16.00 3.42 -8.83
C GLU A 38 -17.41 3.29 -8.22
N THR A 39 -17.81 2.10 -7.78
CA THR A 39 -19.10 1.87 -7.12
C THR A 39 -19.05 2.11 -5.60
N ARG A 40 -17.84 2.20 -5.02
CA ARG A 40 -17.64 2.28 -3.57
C ARG A 40 -16.96 3.54 -3.05
N ALA A 41 -16.24 4.32 -3.86
CA ALA A 41 -15.42 5.42 -3.32
C ALA A 41 -15.63 6.77 -4.03
N THR A 42 -16.08 7.77 -3.25
CA THR A 42 -15.79 9.20 -3.47
C THR A 42 -14.28 9.40 -3.50
N LYS A 43 -13.72 9.83 -4.64
CA LYS A 43 -12.31 10.25 -4.86
C LYS A 43 -11.38 9.98 -3.65
N PRO A 44 -10.88 8.76 -3.47
CA PRO A 44 -10.07 8.41 -2.31
C PRO A 44 -8.70 9.08 -2.35
N PRO A 45 -8.09 9.38 -1.18
CA PRO A 45 -6.76 10.00 -1.06
C PRO A 45 -5.63 8.99 -1.31
N CYS A 46 -5.74 8.19 -2.38
CA CYS A 46 -4.90 7.03 -2.67
C CYS A 46 -3.39 7.33 -2.67
N ASP A 47 -2.98 8.49 -3.20
CA ASP A 47 -1.59 8.87 -3.38
C ASP A 47 -1.20 10.08 -2.51
N GLN A 48 -2.00 10.42 -1.48
CA GLN A 48 -1.68 11.54 -0.62
C GLN A 48 -0.59 11.15 0.40
N PRO A 49 0.44 11.99 0.59
CA PRO A 49 1.45 11.76 1.61
C PRO A 49 0.83 11.82 3.02
N GLY A 50 1.31 10.98 3.95
CA GLY A 50 0.84 10.94 5.33
C GLY A 50 -0.43 10.13 5.56
N VAL A 51 -0.99 9.48 4.52
CA VAL A 51 -2.17 8.62 4.67
C VAL A 51 -1.76 7.22 5.09
N LEU A 52 -2.32 6.76 6.21
CA LEU A 52 -2.17 5.40 6.70
C LEU A 52 -3.27 4.49 6.18
N TRP A 53 -2.85 3.38 5.58
CA TRP A 53 -3.72 2.36 5.02
C TRP A 53 -3.63 1.09 5.86
N TYR A 54 -4.77 0.66 6.42
CA TYR A 54 -4.91 -0.61 7.10
C TYR A 54 -5.15 -1.73 6.08
N VAL A 55 -4.30 -2.75 6.08
CA VAL A 55 -4.45 -3.93 5.21
C VAL A 55 -5.56 -4.82 5.78
N GLU A 56 -6.74 -4.74 5.17
CA GLU A 56 -7.89 -5.54 5.60
C GLU A 56 -7.86 -6.95 5.05
N GLU A 57 -7.49 -7.09 3.77
CA GLU A 57 -7.43 -8.35 3.08
C GLU A 57 -6.17 -8.42 2.21
N GLN A 58 -5.55 -9.60 2.18
CA GLN A 58 -4.48 -9.96 1.27
C GLN A 58 -5.05 -11.00 0.31
N ALA A 59 -5.22 -10.62 -0.96
CA ALA A 59 -5.62 -11.55 -1.98
C ALA A 59 -4.45 -12.46 -2.38
N GLU A 60 -4.75 -13.59 -3.01
CA GLU A 60 -3.72 -14.53 -3.47
C GLU A 60 -2.78 -13.85 -4.47
N PRO A 61 -1.46 -14.06 -4.35
CA PRO A 61 -0.51 -13.50 -5.30
C PRO A 61 -0.74 -14.08 -6.68
N MET A 62 -0.78 -13.22 -7.69
CA MET A 62 -0.73 -13.63 -9.09
C MET A 62 0.72 -13.92 -9.46
N LEU A 63 1.09 -15.19 -9.29
CA LEU A 63 2.42 -15.71 -9.62
C LEU A 63 2.59 -15.83 -11.14
N GLY A 64 3.78 -15.52 -11.65
CA GLY A 64 4.14 -15.77 -13.05
C GLY A 64 3.83 -14.64 -14.04
N SER A 65 3.61 -13.41 -13.56
CA SER A 65 3.61 -12.24 -14.44
C SER A 65 5.02 -11.97 -14.97
N PRO A 66 5.20 -11.61 -16.26
CA PRO A 66 6.50 -11.28 -16.84
C PRO A 66 7.15 -10.02 -16.21
N LEU A 67 6.39 -9.29 -15.41
CA LEU A 67 6.80 -8.09 -14.68
C LEU A 67 7.08 -8.35 -13.18
N GLY A 68 7.15 -9.63 -12.78
CA GLY A 68 7.31 -10.07 -11.38
C GLY A 68 6.00 -10.44 -10.71
N ASP A 69 6.09 -10.97 -9.48
CA ASP A 69 4.93 -11.39 -8.69
C ASP A 69 4.07 -10.16 -8.32
N LEU A 70 2.77 -10.26 -8.60
CA LEU A 70 1.78 -9.24 -8.32
C LEU A 70 0.98 -9.62 -7.08
N TYR A 71 1.04 -8.78 -6.06
CA TYR A 71 0.26 -8.93 -4.83
C TYR A 71 -0.86 -7.90 -4.83
N ILE A 72 -2.06 -8.33 -4.47
CA ILE A 72 -3.25 -7.49 -4.43
C ILE A 72 -3.72 -7.43 -2.97
N PHE A 73 -3.97 -6.23 -2.49
CA PHE A 73 -4.43 -5.98 -1.14
C PHE A 73 -5.67 -5.10 -1.17
N THR A 74 -6.63 -5.39 -0.30
CA THR A 74 -7.70 -4.46 0.02
C THR A 74 -7.27 -3.68 1.24
N VAL A 75 -7.14 -2.36 1.09
CA VAL A 75 -6.72 -1.47 2.16
C VAL A 75 -7.80 -0.45 2.51
N LYS A 76 -7.83 -0.07 3.78
CA LYS A 76 -8.76 0.92 4.33
C LYS A 76 -8.03 2.10 4.91
N GLU A 77 -8.44 3.30 4.56
CA GLU A 77 -7.89 4.51 5.14
C GLU A 77 -8.20 4.57 6.65
N VAL A 78 -7.15 4.69 7.46
CA VAL A 78 -7.27 4.84 8.91
C VAL A 78 -7.85 6.22 9.20
N GLY A 79 -9.11 6.26 9.67
CA GLY A 79 -9.79 7.47 10.09
C GLY A 79 -10.89 7.97 9.15
N ALA A 80 -10.73 7.82 7.82
CA ALA A 80 -11.74 8.24 6.85
C ALA A 80 -12.56 7.08 6.26
N GLY A 81 -12.11 5.83 6.41
CA GLY A 81 -12.87 4.63 6.03
C GLY A 81 -12.97 4.37 4.53
N ALA A 82 -12.22 5.09 3.69
CA ALA A 82 -12.13 4.79 2.27
C ALA A 82 -11.52 3.39 2.06
N GLU A 83 -12.16 2.55 1.26
CA GLU A 83 -11.69 1.21 0.92
C GLU A 83 -11.22 1.22 -0.53
N VAL A 84 -9.99 0.78 -0.76
CA VAL A 84 -9.38 0.75 -2.09
C VAL A 84 -8.57 -0.54 -2.28
N GLU A 85 -8.52 -1.02 -3.52
CA GLU A 85 -7.62 -2.10 -3.89
C GLU A 85 -6.27 -1.50 -4.26
N VAL A 86 -5.20 -2.00 -3.66
CA VAL A 86 -3.82 -1.64 -4.00
C VAL A 86 -3.10 -2.86 -4.55
N ARG A 87 -2.41 -2.65 -5.67
CA ARG A 87 -1.63 -3.69 -6.34
C ARG A 87 -0.17 -3.34 -6.27
N VAL A 88 0.63 -4.27 -5.79
CA VAL A 88 2.05 -4.08 -5.57
C VAL A 88 2.84 -5.14 -6.32
N ARG A 89 3.91 -4.73 -7.02
CA ARG A 89 4.78 -5.65 -7.76
C ARG A 89 6.16 -5.77 -7.12
N GLY A 90 6.57 -7.00 -6.81
CA GLY A 90 7.91 -7.28 -6.30
C GLY A 90 8.21 -6.58 -4.98
N HIS A 91 8.99 -5.50 -5.03
CA HIS A 91 9.35 -4.69 -3.87
C HIS A 91 8.53 -3.41 -3.84
N VAL A 92 8.25 -2.92 -2.64
CA VAL A 92 7.60 -1.63 -2.44
C VAL A 92 8.26 -0.90 -1.29
N THR A 93 8.38 0.40 -1.46
CA THR A 93 8.81 1.29 -0.39
C THR A 93 7.58 1.61 0.44
N VAL A 94 7.54 1.26 1.73
CA VAL A 94 6.42 1.60 2.62
C VAL A 94 6.94 2.02 3.98
N ARG A 95 6.14 2.80 4.68
CA ARG A 95 6.35 3.08 6.10
C ARG A 95 5.35 2.24 6.90
N ARG A 96 5.86 1.29 7.70
CA ARG A 96 5.03 0.48 8.59
C ARG A 96 4.84 1.19 9.92
N SER A 97 3.63 1.65 10.19
CA SER A 97 3.27 2.05 11.54
C SER A 97 3.03 0.79 12.36
N LYS A 98 3.97 0.44 13.25
CA LYS A 98 3.68 -0.57 14.27
C LYS A 98 2.44 -0.10 15.02
N ARG A 99 1.43 -0.96 15.08
CA ARG A 99 0.31 -0.77 16.01
C ARG A 99 0.96 -0.64 17.38
N ASP A 100 1.01 0.58 17.91
CA ASP A 100 1.39 0.80 19.29
C ASP A 100 0.37 0.00 20.11
N ARG A 101 0.79 -1.16 20.60
CA ARG A 101 0.03 -1.96 21.55
C ARG A 101 0.14 -1.20 22.88
N GLY A 102 -0.62 -0.12 22.99
CA GLY A 102 -1.03 0.47 24.26
C GLY A 102 -2.19 -0.32 24.84
#